data_AF-A0A7Y5KCP2-F1
#
_entry.id   AF-A0A7Y5KCP2-F1
#
_cell.length_a   1.000
_cell.length_b   1.000
_cell.length_c   1.000
_cell.angle_alpha   90.00
_cell.angle_beta   90.00
_cell.angle_gamma   90.00
#
_symmetry.space_group_name_H-M   'P 1'
#
loop_
_entity.id
_entity.type
_entity.pdbx_description
1 polymer ?
#
loop_
_entity_poly.entity_id
_entity_poly.type
_entity_poly.pdbx_seq_one_letter_code
_entity_poly.pdbx_strand_id
1 'polypeptide(L)'
;MSTAKIILRQVVDWRAAIWAGVASGLAFLLVNMLLTRIYLGSPWIIVRLAASVLMGQGVLPPPATFDLGIFLSALLVHFFLSIVFACVIAFVLHRWGMLVGI
;
A
#
# COMPACT_ATOMS: atom_id res chain seq x y z
N MET A 1 22.79 -44.57 6.39
CA MET A 1 22.98 -43.12 6.40
C MET A 1 21.60 -42.47 6.36
N SER A 2 21.16 -41.86 7.46
CA SER A 2 19.84 -41.26 7.60
C SER A 2 19.86 -39.82 7.09
N THR A 3 19.17 -39.55 5.98
CA THR A 3 18.97 -38.21 5.44
C THR A 3 18.02 -37.44 6.36
N ALA A 4 18.55 -36.60 7.23
CA ALA A 4 17.76 -35.68 8.03
C ALA A 4 17.05 -34.71 7.07
N LYS A 5 15.72 -34.86 6.94
CA LYS A 5 14.87 -33.97 6.16
C LYS A 5 14.78 -32.64 6.92
N ILE A 6 15.55 -31.63 6.49
CA ILE A 6 15.47 -30.29 7.06
C ILE A 6 14.10 -29.72 6.68
N ILE A 7 13.14 -29.76 7.61
CA ILE A 7 11.87 -29.04 7.46
C ILE A 7 12.18 -27.57 7.74
N LEU A 8 12.43 -26.81 6.68
CA LEU A 8 12.47 -25.35 6.76
C LEU A 8 11.06 -24.88 7.15
N ARG A 9 10.88 -24.49 8.43
CA ARG A 9 9.74 -23.67 8.81
C ARG A 9 9.90 -22.34 8.07
N GLN A 10 9.09 -22.11 7.04
CA GLN A 10 8.86 -20.74 6.61
C GLN A 10 8.22 -20.03 7.80
N VAL A 11 8.83 -18.94 8.23
CA VAL A 11 8.28 -18.06 9.26
C VAL A 11 8.14 -16.71 8.58
N VAL A 12 6.96 -16.09 8.67
CA VAL A 12 6.78 -14.73 8.18
C VAL A 12 7.66 -13.80 8.98
N ASP A 13 8.59 -13.12 8.31
CA ASP A 13 9.25 -11.96 8.88
C ASP A 13 8.31 -10.76 8.77
N TRP A 14 7.59 -10.48 9.86
CA TRP A 14 6.64 -9.36 9.93
C TRP A 14 7.32 -8.00 9.77
N ARG A 15 8.60 -7.87 10.17
CA ARG A 15 9.34 -6.61 9.97
C ARG A 15 9.58 -6.40 8.48
N ALA A 16 9.98 -7.45 7.77
CA ALA A 16 10.15 -7.40 6.32
C ALA A 16 8.83 -7.09 5.61
N ALA A 17 7.71 -7.67 6.05
CA ALA A 17 6.37 -7.38 5.47
C ALA A 17 5.97 -5.91 5.65
N ILE A 18 6.22 -5.32 6.82
CA ILE A 18 5.96 -3.89 7.06
C ILE A 18 6.81 -3.02 6.14
N TRP A 19 8.11 -3.28 6.04
CA TRP A 19 9.01 -2.53 5.15
C TRP A 19 8.63 -2.69 3.68
N ALA A 20 8.22 -3.88 3.25
CA ALA A 20 7.70 -4.12 1.92
C ALA A 20 6.45 -3.26 1.66
N GLY A 21 5.52 -3.18 2.63
CA GLY A 21 4.33 -2.33 2.55
C GLY A 21 4.66 -0.83 2.47
N VAL A 22 5.66 -0.35 3.20
CA VAL A 22 6.11 1.04 3.09
C VAL A 22 6.73 1.31 1.72
N ALA A 23 7.61 0.44 1.24
CA ALA A 23 8.28 0.60 -0.05
C ALA A 23 7.28 0.55 -1.22
N SER A 24 6.37 -0.42 -1.23
CA SER A 24 5.33 -0.53 -2.26
C SER A 24 4.35 0.63 -2.19
N GLY A 25 3.97 1.07 -0.98
CA GLY A 25 3.08 2.20 -0.75
C GLY A 25 3.65 3.50 -1.33
N LEU A 26 4.93 3.76 -1.08
CA LEU A 26 5.63 4.92 -1.63
C LEU A 26 5.71 4.84 -3.16
N ALA A 27 6.14 3.69 -3.72
CA ALA A 27 6.23 3.51 -5.16
C ALA A 27 4.86 3.72 -5.84
N PHE A 28 3.80 3.11 -5.29
CA PHE A 28 2.45 3.23 -5.82
C PHE A 28 1.93 4.67 -5.76
N LEU A 29 2.18 5.38 -4.65
CA LEU A 29 1.76 6.78 -4.50
C LEU A 29 2.43 7.66 -5.55
N LEU A 30 3.75 7.53 -5.72
CA LEU A 30 4.52 8.32 -6.68
C LEU A 30 4.08 8.05 -8.12
N VAL A 31 3.91 6.77 -8.48
CA VAL A 31 3.40 6.37 -9.79
C VAL A 31 2.01 6.96 -10.04
N ASN A 32 1.10 6.87 -9.08
CA ASN A 32 -0.24 7.43 -9.25
C ASN A 32 -0.24 8.96 -9.33
N MET A 33 0.57 9.65 -8.52
CA MET A 33 0.69 11.12 -8.62
C MET A 33 1.22 11.53 -10.00
N LEU A 34 2.17 10.78 -10.56
CA LEU A 34 2.68 11.01 -11.91
C LEU A 34 1.61 10.73 -12.97
N LEU A 35 0.93 9.58 -12.91
CA LEU A 35 -0.12 9.21 -13.86
C LEU A 35 -1.29 10.21 -13.83
N THR A 36 -1.76 10.58 -12.63
CA THR A 36 -2.84 11.56 -12.48
C THR A 36 -2.43 12.95 -12.93
N ARG A 37 -1.16 13.34 -12.77
CA ARG A 37 -0.64 14.57 -13.38
C ARG A 37 -0.73 14.53 -14.91
N ILE A 38 -0.33 13.41 -15.53
CA ILE A 38 -0.28 13.25 -16.99
C ILE A 38 -1.70 13.21 -17.59
N TYR A 39 -2.58 12.38 -17.02
CA TYR A 39 -3.89 12.09 -17.62
C TYR A 39 -5.04 12.97 -17.11
N LEU A 40 -4.94 13.50 -15.89
CA LEU A 40 -6.02 14.25 -15.24
C LEU A 40 -5.60 15.69 -14.87
N GLY A 41 -4.39 16.12 -15.24
CA GLY A 41 -3.90 17.49 -15.09
C GLY A 41 -3.45 17.89 -13.66
N SER A 42 -3.75 17.09 -12.64
CA SER A 42 -3.33 17.36 -11.26
C SER A 42 -2.88 16.11 -10.51
N PRO A 43 -1.70 16.13 -9.87
CA PRO A 43 -1.20 15.00 -9.08
C PRO A 43 -1.97 14.84 -7.76
N TRP A 44 -2.71 15.86 -7.34
CA TRP A 44 -3.42 15.91 -6.07
C TRP A 44 -4.75 15.16 -6.09
N ILE A 45 -5.18 14.71 -7.28
CA ILE A 45 -6.44 13.99 -7.44
C ILE A 45 -6.39 12.67 -6.66
N ILE A 46 -5.32 11.89 -6.82
CA ILE A 46 -5.19 10.63 -6.09
C ILE A 46 -5.05 10.85 -4.57
N VAL A 47 -4.37 11.92 -4.16
CA VAL A 47 -4.21 12.29 -2.75
C VAL A 47 -5.58 12.58 -2.12
N ARG A 48 -6.39 13.41 -2.78
CA ARG A 48 -7.75 13.75 -2.33
C ARG A 48 -8.68 12.54 -2.32
N LEU A 49 -8.55 11.65 -3.31
CA LEU A 49 -9.28 10.38 -3.34
C LEU A 49 -8.95 9.51 -2.12
N ALA A 50 -7.66 9.33 -1.79
CA ALA A 50 -7.25 8.58 -0.62
C ALA A 50 -7.73 9.24 0.69
N ALA A 51 -7.63 10.57 0.81
CA ALA A 51 -8.12 11.31 1.98
C ALA A 51 -9.64 11.18 2.18
N SER A 52 -10.41 11.04 1.10
CA SER A 52 -11.87 10.92 1.15
C SER A 52 -12.36 9.70 1.94
N VAL A 53 -11.52 8.68 2.11
CA VAL A 53 -11.82 7.50 2.94
C VAL A 53 -12.06 7.90 4.40
N LEU A 54 -11.32 8.88 4.91
CA LEU A 54 -11.48 9.38 6.28
C LEU A 54 -12.32 10.66 6.34
N MET A 55 -12.10 11.59 5.42
CA MET A 55 -12.71 12.93 5.45
C MET A 55 -14.04 13.00 4.70
N GLY A 56 -14.44 11.92 4.02
CA GLY A 56 -15.65 11.86 3.20
C GLY A 56 -15.47 12.50 1.82
N GLN A 57 -16.53 12.42 1.01
CA GLN A 57 -16.53 12.88 -0.38
C GLN A 57 -16.32 14.39 -0.59
N GLY A 58 -16.46 15.22 0.46
CA GLY A 58 -16.29 16.67 0.36
C GLY A 58 -14.86 17.15 0.05
N VAL A 59 -13.85 16.28 0.21
CA VAL A 59 -12.46 16.61 -0.17
C VAL A 59 -12.13 16.30 -1.63
N LEU A 60 -13.05 15.65 -2.35
CA LEU A 60 -12.85 15.31 -3.76
C LEU A 60 -12.80 16.57 -4.63
N PRO A 61 -12.02 16.55 -5.73
CA PRO A 61 -12.00 17.65 -6.68
C PRO A 61 -13.39 17.92 -7.30
N PRO A 62 -13.71 19.18 -7.70
CA PRO A 62 -12.88 20.40 -7.66
C PRO A 62 -12.96 21.21 -6.34
N PRO A 63 -11.88 21.90 -5.91
CA PRO A 63 -10.58 22.09 -6.57
C PRO A 63 -9.52 21.02 -6.20
N ALA A 64 -8.69 20.63 -7.18
CA ALA A 64 -7.59 19.67 -7.01
C ALA A 64 -6.27 20.34 -6.56
N THR A 65 -6.33 21.10 -5.47
CA THR A 65 -5.18 21.83 -4.89
C THR A 65 -4.57 21.10 -3.72
N PHE A 66 -3.33 21.45 -3.38
CA PHE A 66 -2.67 21.00 -2.16
C PHE A 66 -3.34 21.59 -0.92
N ASP A 67 -3.57 20.74 0.07
CA ASP A 67 -3.97 21.10 1.42
C ASP A 67 -3.24 20.15 2.37
N LEU A 68 -2.61 20.69 3.43
CA LEU A 68 -1.76 19.91 4.32
C LEU A 68 -2.56 18.86 5.12
N GLY A 69 -3.77 19.21 5.58
CA GLY A 69 -4.62 18.29 6.34
C GLY A 69 -5.13 17.13 5.49
N ILE A 70 -5.53 17.43 4.26
CA ILE A 70 -5.92 16.42 3.27
C ILE A 70 -4.73 15.53 2.92
N PHE A 71 -3.55 16.12 2.69
CA PHE A 71 -2.35 15.36 2.34
C PHE A 71 -1.94 14.39 3.46
N LEU A 72 -1.90 14.85 4.72
CA LEU A 72 -1.58 13.99 5.86
C LEU A 72 -2.62 12.87 6.05
N SER A 73 -3.90 13.19 5.88
CA SER A 73 -4.98 12.18 5.94
C SER A 73 -4.83 11.13 4.85
N ALA A 74 -4.50 11.56 3.63
CA ALA A 74 -4.21 10.66 2.52
C ALA A 74 -3.02 9.74 2.80
N LEU A 75 -1.91 10.29 3.31
CA LEU A 75 -0.73 9.49 3.66
C LEU A 75 -1.05 8.44 4.73
N LEU A 76 -1.81 8.83 5.75
CA LEU A 76 -2.22 7.91 6.81
C LEU A 76 -3.02 6.74 6.25
N VAL A 77 -4.07 7.00 5.46
CA VAL A 77 -4.88 5.96 4.82
C VAL A 77 -4.02 5.08 3.90
N HIS A 78 -3.21 5.73 3.05
CA HIS A 78 -2.47 5.06 2.00
C HIS A 78 -1.41 4.10 2.56
N PHE A 79 -0.59 4.57 3.50
CA PHE A 79 0.42 3.72 4.12
C PHE A 79 -0.19 2.67 5.05
N PHE A 80 -1.28 2.99 5.76
CA PHE A 80 -1.98 2.00 6.56
C PHE A 80 -2.49 0.84 5.70
N LEU A 81 -3.22 1.14 4.61
CA LEU A 81 -3.70 0.12 3.67
C LEU A 81 -2.54 -0.65 3.02
N SER A 82 -1.47 0.04 2.61
CA SER A 82 -0.33 -0.62 1.96
C SER A 82 0.35 -1.63 2.89
N ILE A 83 0.56 -1.28 4.16
CA ILE A 83 1.12 -2.18 5.16
C ILE A 83 0.17 -3.35 5.43
N VAL A 84 -1.13 -3.07 5.60
CA VAL A 84 -2.14 -4.11 5.82
C VAL A 84 -2.16 -5.10 4.66
N PHE A 85 -2.16 -4.63 3.41
CA PHE A 85 -2.14 -5.50 2.24
C PHE A 85 -0.83 -6.29 2.12
N ALA A 86 0.32 -5.67 2.38
CA ALA A 86 1.59 -6.41 2.40
C ALA A 86 1.61 -7.52 3.46
N CYS A 87 1.07 -7.25 4.67
CA CYS A 87 0.91 -8.25 5.72
C CYS A 87 -0.07 -9.37 5.33
N VAL A 88 -1.19 -9.04 4.69
CA VAL A 88 -2.17 -10.03 4.18
C VAL A 88 -1.51 -10.92 3.13
N ILE A 89 -0.80 -10.34 2.16
CA ILE A 89 -0.07 -11.09 1.13
C ILE A 89 0.97 -12.01 1.78
N ALA A 90 1.79 -11.49 2.69
CA ALA A 90 2.79 -12.28 3.41
C ALA A 90 2.16 -13.46 4.17
N PHE A 91 1.02 -13.22 4.82
CA PHE A 91 0.27 -14.25 5.52
C PHE A 91 -0.28 -15.33 4.58
N VAL A 92 -0.91 -14.92 3.46
CA VAL A 92 -1.45 -15.84 2.45
C VAL A 92 -0.34 -16.69 1.85
N LEU A 93 0.77 -16.07 1.44
CA LEU A 93 1.93 -16.76 0.88
C LEU A 93 2.52 -17.79 1.85
N HIS A 94 2.64 -17.44 3.13
CA HIS A 94 3.13 -18.34 4.14
C HIS A 94 2.18 -19.52 4.41
N ARG A 95 0.86 -19.28 4.38
CA ARG A 95 -0.13 -20.31 4.73
C ARG A 95 -0.50 -21.22 3.55
N TRP A 96 -0.54 -20.70 2.33
CA TRP A 96 -1.08 -21.39 1.15
C TRP A 96 -0.03 -21.60 0.04
N GLY A 97 1.18 -21.04 0.18
CA GLY A 97 2.24 -21.10 -0.82
C GLY A 97 2.07 -20.06 -1.94
N MET A 98 3.10 -19.93 -2.78
CA MET A 98 3.17 -18.89 -3.83
C MET A 98 2.06 -19.00 -4.88
N LEU A 99 1.58 -20.22 -5.18
CA LEU A 99 0.54 -20.47 -6.19
C LEU A 99 -0.83 -19.87 -5.84
N VAL A 100 -1.11 -19.59 -4.56
CA VAL A 100 -2.38 -19.01 -4.10
C VAL A 100 -2.23 -17.52 -3.77
N GLY A 101 -1.00 -17.06 -3.49
CA GLY A 101 -0.76 -15.69 -3.07
C GLY A 101 -0.44 -14.69 -4.19
N ILE A 102 -0.43 -15.12 -5.45
CA ILE A 102 -0.22 -14.29 -6.65
C ILE A 102 -1.37 -14.58 -7.63
#